data_AF-A0A0F8XSX7-F1
#
_entry.id   AF-A0A0F8XSX7-F1
#
_cell.length_a   1.000
_cell.length_b   1.000
_cell.length_c   1.000
_cell.angle_alpha   90.00
_cell.angle_beta   90.00
_cell.angle_gamma   90.00
#
_symmetry.space_group_name_H-M   'P 1'
#
loop_
_entity.id
_entity.type
_entity.pdbx_description
1 polymer ?
#
loop_
_entity_poly.entity_id
_entity_poly.type
_entity_poly.pdbx_seq_one_letter_code
_entity_poly.pdbx_strand_id
1 'polypeptide(L)'
;MPDPTLPALLQRRDSARRAAYAANLRFYQGDQWLGRSLRNERRVTYNYARTVLNKVTAYLMSGRTPRVDPDDTSDAATKRASEAELAIMQVWDQNNAEALDLETELDA
;
A
#
# COMPACT_ATOMS: atom_id res chain seq x y z
N MET A 1 2.50 -8.59 -36.19
CA MET A 1 2.24 -7.75 -35.00
C MET A 1 2.44 -8.65 -33.79
N PRO A 2 3.29 -8.30 -32.82
CA PRO A 2 3.42 -9.11 -31.61
C PRO A 2 2.11 -9.06 -30.82
N ASP A 3 1.72 -10.19 -30.23
CA ASP A 3 0.54 -10.26 -29.38
C ASP A 3 0.69 -9.27 -28.21
N PRO A 4 -0.40 -8.55 -27.85
CA PRO A 4 -0.35 -7.59 -26.77
C PRO A 4 0.03 -8.29 -25.47
N THR A 5 0.99 -7.72 -24.75
CA THR A 5 1.44 -8.25 -23.45
C THR A 5 0.28 -8.24 -22.45
N LEU A 6 0.32 -9.16 -21.49
CA LEU A 6 -0.72 -9.28 -20.45
C LEU A 6 -0.99 -7.95 -19.72
N PRO A 7 0.03 -7.12 -19.39
CA PRO A 7 -0.21 -5.76 -18.87
C PRO A 7 -1.00 -4.86 -19.83
N ALA A 8 -0.72 -4.88 -21.14
CA ALA A 8 -1.41 -4.08 -22.14
C ALA A 8 -2.87 -4.51 -22.36
N LEU A 9 -3.18 -5.80 -22.13
CA LEU A 9 -4.55 -6.30 -22.12
C LEU A 9 -5.31 -5.87 -20.87
N LEU A 10 -4.67 -5.94 -19.70
CA LEU A 10 -5.24 -5.50 -18.41
C LEU A 10 -5.49 -3.98 -18.41
N GLN A 11 -4.53 -3.17 -18.90
CA GLN A 11 -4.79 -2.17 -19.96
C GLN A 11 -6.20 -1.59 -20.10
N ARG A 12 -7.02 -2.34 -20.83
CA ARG A 12 -8.32 -1.89 -21.29
C ARG A 12 -9.45 -2.45 -20.44
N ARG A 13 -9.20 -3.57 -19.74
CA ARG A 13 -10.21 -4.28 -18.94
C ARG A 13 -10.53 -3.54 -17.63
N ASP A 14 -9.54 -2.87 -17.05
CA ASP A 14 -9.64 -2.21 -15.74
C ASP A 14 -9.53 -0.68 -15.80
N SER A 15 -10.00 -0.07 -16.89
CA SER A 15 -9.90 1.38 -17.10
C SER A 15 -10.58 2.19 -16.00
N ALA A 16 -11.78 1.77 -15.56
CA ALA A 16 -12.53 2.42 -14.49
C ALA A 16 -11.78 2.35 -13.14
N ARG A 17 -11.24 1.18 -12.80
CA ARG A 17 -10.46 0.98 -11.57
C ARG A 17 -9.22 1.86 -11.54
N ARG A 18 -8.45 1.90 -12.64
CA ARG A 18 -7.27 2.77 -12.72
C ARG A 18 -7.60 4.25 -12.70
N ALA A 19 -8.72 4.66 -13.29
CA ALA A 19 -9.18 6.04 -13.20
C ALA A 19 -9.50 6.44 -11.74
N ALA A 20 -10.08 5.53 -10.95
CA ALA A 20 -10.33 5.75 -9.54
C ALA A 20 -9.03 5.87 -8.72
N TYR A 21 -8.06 4.96 -8.92
CA TYR A 21 -6.76 5.06 -8.25
C TYR A 21 -6.01 6.34 -8.60
N ALA A 22 -6.01 6.74 -9.88
CA ALA A 22 -5.40 7.99 -10.30
C ALA A 22 -6.08 9.23 -9.66
N ALA A 23 -7.42 9.19 -9.48
CA ALA A 23 -8.15 10.25 -8.80
C ALA A 23 -7.82 10.31 -7.30
N ASN A 24 -7.75 9.16 -6.63
CA ASN A 24 -7.38 9.07 -5.21
C ASN A 24 -5.94 9.53 -4.97
N LEU A 25 -5.01 9.13 -5.84
CA LEU A 25 -3.61 9.56 -5.77
C LEU A 25 -3.49 11.08 -5.94
N ARG A 26 -4.21 11.66 -6.91
CA ARG A 26 -4.27 13.11 -7.10
C ARG A 26 -4.81 13.82 -5.85
N PHE A 27 -5.88 13.29 -5.26
CA PHE A 27 -6.42 13.81 -4.01
C PHE A 27 -5.38 13.76 -2.88
N TYR A 28 -4.70 12.63 -2.68
CA TYR A 28 -3.63 12.47 -1.70
C TYR A 28 -2.45 13.44 -1.92
N GLN A 29 -2.14 13.74 -3.18
CA GLN A 29 -1.11 14.72 -3.57
C GLN A 29 -1.54 16.17 -3.38
N GLY A 30 -2.84 16.44 -3.18
CA GLY A 30 -3.40 17.79 -3.03
C GLY A 30 -3.93 18.39 -4.35
N ASP A 31 -3.92 17.62 -5.43
CA ASP A 31 -4.49 17.94 -6.74
C ASP A 31 -5.98 17.59 -6.79
N GLN A 32 -6.73 18.10 -5.82
CA GLN A 32 -8.16 17.84 -5.65
C GLN A 32 -9.08 18.76 -6.47
N TRP A 33 -8.51 19.73 -7.18
CA TRP A 33 -9.30 20.72 -7.91
C TRP A 33 -9.98 20.11 -9.12
N LEU A 34 -11.30 20.26 -9.19
CA LEU A 34 -12.08 19.83 -10.35
C LEU A 34 -11.83 20.77 -11.53
N GLY A 35 -11.62 20.19 -12.71
CA GLY A 35 -11.45 20.95 -13.96
C GLY A 35 -10.06 21.56 -14.15
N ARG A 36 -9.86 22.20 -15.31
CA ARG A 36 -8.59 22.84 -15.66
C ARG A 36 -8.42 24.15 -14.89
N SER A 37 -7.19 24.51 -14.59
CA SER A 37 -6.86 25.84 -14.07
C SER A 37 -7.11 26.89 -15.16
N LEU A 38 -7.75 27.99 -14.79
CA LEU A 38 -7.98 29.14 -15.66
C LEU A 38 -6.73 30.04 -15.71
N ARG A 39 -6.59 30.81 -16.79
CA ARG A 39 -5.51 31.80 -16.92
C ARG A 39 -5.62 32.82 -15.79
N ASN A 40 -4.53 33.00 -15.05
CA ASN A 40 -4.40 33.86 -13.85
C ASN A 40 -5.13 33.37 -12.59
N GLU A 41 -5.61 32.13 -12.55
CA GLU A 41 -6.16 31.55 -11.34
C GLU A 41 -5.04 31.16 -10.36
N ARG A 42 -5.14 31.61 -9.10
CA ARG A 42 -4.26 31.17 -8.02
C ARG A 42 -5.03 30.22 -7.12
N ARG A 43 -4.54 28.98 -7.01
CA ARG A 43 -5.09 27.95 -6.13
C ARG A 43 -4.10 27.66 -5.03
N VAL A 44 -4.59 27.55 -3.80
CA VAL A 44 -3.80 27.13 -2.63
C VAL A 44 -4.52 25.96 -2.00
N THR A 45 -3.85 24.80 -1.95
CA THR A 45 -4.35 23.61 -1.26
C THR A 45 -3.66 23.47 0.08
N TYR A 46 -4.43 23.49 1.17
CA TYR A 46 -3.95 23.02 2.47
C TYR A 46 -4.25 21.53 2.59
N ASN A 47 -3.24 20.69 2.34
CA ASN A 47 -3.42 19.23 2.23
C ASN A 47 -3.48 18.53 3.60
N TYR A 48 -4.53 18.81 4.38
CA TYR A 48 -4.77 18.13 5.66
C TYR A 48 -5.14 16.65 5.49
N ALA A 49 -5.75 16.30 4.36
CA ALA A 49 -6.14 14.92 4.05
C ALA A 49 -4.93 13.98 4.09
N ARG A 50 -3.81 14.36 3.45
CA ARG A 50 -2.54 13.61 3.52
C ARG A 50 -2.09 13.36 4.95
N THR A 51 -2.12 14.39 5.81
CA THR A 51 -1.69 14.26 7.21
C THR A 51 -2.56 13.29 7.99
N VAL A 52 -3.89 13.35 7.81
CA VAL A 52 -4.83 12.44 8.46
C VAL A 52 -4.62 11.00 7.97
N LEU A 53 -4.52 10.81 6.65
CA LEU A 53 -4.28 9.49 6.05
C LEU A 53 -2.99 8.88 6.56
N ASN A 54 -1.88 9.61 6.52
CA ASN A 54 -0.60 9.13 7.06
C ASN A 54 -0.69 8.75 8.54
N LYS A 55 -1.44 9.50 9.35
CA LYS A 55 -1.61 9.18 10.78
C LYS A 55 -2.44 7.91 10.98
N VAL A 56 -3.53 7.76 10.23
CA VAL A 56 -4.38 6.56 10.31
C VAL A 56 -3.61 5.34 9.82
N THR A 57 -2.89 5.43 8.70
CA THR A 57 -2.07 4.32 8.18
C THR A 57 -0.94 3.97 9.14
N ALA A 58 -0.23 4.95 9.69
CA ALA A 58 0.81 4.70 10.70
C ALA A 58 0.24 4.00 11.95
N TYR A 59 -0.93 4.42 12.44
CA TYR A 59 -1.60 3.75 13.56
C TYR A 59 -2.01 2.32 13.21
N LEU A 60 -2.50 2.11 11.99
CA LEU A 60 -2.94 0.82 11.49
C LEU A 60 -1.76 -0.16 11.34
N MET A 61 -0.61 0.30 10.85
CA MET A 61 0.60 -0.52 10.66
C MET A 61 1.35 -0.78 11.96
N SER A 62 1.33 0.18 12.89
CA SER A 62 2.05 0.11 14.16
C SER A 62 1.67 -1.15 14.97
N GLY A 63 2.67 -1.94 15.33
CA GLY A 63 2.51 -3.10 16.21
C GLY A 63 2.08 -4.40 15.51
N ARG A 64 2.03 -4.41 14.17
CA ARG A 64 1.84 -5.65 13.41
C ARG A 64 3.14 -6.43 13.39
N THR A 65 3.04 -7.73 13.66
CA THR A 65 4.15 -8.67 13.57
C THR A 65 3.66 -9.92 12.85
N PRO A 66 4.51 -10.55 12.02
CA PRO A 66 4.17 -11.82 11.41
C PRO A 66 3.98 -12.88 12.50
N ARG A 67 2.93 -13.68 12.39
CA ARG A 67 2.59 -14.78 13.30
C ARG A 67 2.56 -16.09 12.53
N VAL A 68 3.16 -17.12 13.09
CA VAL A 68 3.14 -18.48 12.53
C VAL A 68 2.43 -19.40 13.51
N ASP A 69 1.29 -19.93 13.09
CA ASP A 69 0.55 -20.92 13.86
C ASP A 69 1.12 -22.33 13.61
N PRO A 70 1.21 -23.19 14.63
CA PRO A 70 1.66 -24.56 14.45
C PRO A 70 0.60 -25.42 13.76
N ASP A 71 1.03 -26.37 12.94
CA ASP A 71 0.12 -27.28 12.21
C ASP A 71 -0.67 -28.23 13.14
N ASP A 72 -0.14 -28.50 14.34
CA ASP A 72 -0.73 -29.35 15.37
C ASP A 72 -0.23 -28.93 16.76
N THR A 73 -0.85 -29.47 17.82
CA THR A 73 -0.60 -29.25 19.23
C THR A 73 0.67 -29.90 19.80
N SER A 74 1.43 -30.65 18.98
CA SER A 74 2.68 -31.26 19.43
C SER A 74 3.76 -30.23 19.75
N ASP A 75 4.58 -30.48 20.78
CA ASP A 75 5.71 -29.60 21.15
C ASP A 75 6.69 -29.36 19.98
N ALA A 76 6.87 -30.37 19.14
CA ALA A 76 7.73 -30.28 17.95
C ALA A 76 7.15 -29.36 16.86
N ALA A 77 5.82 -29.28 16.73
CA ALA A 77 5.17 -28.34 15.81
C ALA A 77 5.26 -26.90 16.35
N THR A 78 5.00 -26.71 17.64
CA THR A 78 5.14 -25.41 18.32
C THR A 78 6.56 -24.86 18.19
N LYS A 79 7.58 -25.70 18.40
CA LYS A 79 8.98 -25.27 18.25
C LYS A 79 9.31 -24.86 16.81
N ARG A 80 8.88 -25.63 15.82
CA ARG A 80 9.08 -25.30 14.40
C ARG A 80 8.40 -23.99 14.01
N ALA A 81 7.17 -23.76 14.49
CA ALA A 81 6.45 -22.51 14.24
C ALA A 81 7.21 -21.30 14.82
N SER A 82 7.73 -21.41 16.04
CA SER A 82 8.54 -20.37 16.67
C SER A 82 9.85 -20.08 15.92
N GLU A 83 10.55 -21.13 15.46
CA GLU A 83 11.76 -20.98 14.64
C GLU A 83 11.47 -20.28 13.30
N ALA A 84 10.36 -20.63 12.66
CA ALA A 84 9.91 -19.99 11.42
C ALA A 84 9.52 -18.53 11.64
N GLU A 85 8.80 -18.21 12.72
CA GLU A 85 8.42 -16.84 13.08
C GLU A 85 9.65 -15.94 13.25
N LEU A 86 10.68 -16.43 13.96
CA LEU A 86 11.96 -15.72 14.11
C LEU A 86 12.68 -15.49 12.78
N ALA A 87 12.71 -16.50 11.90
CA ALA A 87 13.31 -16.37 10.58
C ALA A 87 12.58 -15.35 9.71
N ILE A 88 11.24 -15.35 9.75
CA ILE A 88 10.42 -14.37 9.02
C ILE A 88 10.65 -12.97 9.58
N MET A 89 10.68 -12.78 10.91
CA MET A 89 11.00 -11.48 11.51
C MET A 89 12.36 -10.94 11.06
N GLN A 90 13.40 -11.79 11.01
CA GLN A 90 14.72 -11.37 10.52
C GLN A 90 14.68 -10.88 9.07
N VAL A 91 14.00 -11.61 8.19
CA VAL A 91 13.85 -11.21 6.79
C VAL A 91 13.00 -9.94 6.66
N TRP A 92 11.96 -9.81 7.48
CA TRP A 92 11.07 -8.66 7.52
C TRP A 92 11.83 -7.38 7.90
N ASP A 93 12.65 -7.45 8.96
CA ASP A 93 13.52 -6.35 9.39
C ASP A 93 14.59 -6.01 8.34
N GLN A 94 15.26 -7.01 7.77
CA GLN A 94 16.31 -6.82 6.75
C GLN A 94 15.79 -6.14 5.49
N ASN A 95 14.54 -6.41 5.11
CA ASN A 95 13.91 -5.81 3.95
C ASN A 95 13.19 -4.49 4.25
N ASN A 96 13.25 -4.00 5.50
CA ASN A 96 12.51 -2.82 5.95
C ASN A 96 11.02 -2.92 5.57
N ALA A 97 10.45 -4.11 5.74
CA ALA A 97 9.13 -4.44 5.22
C ALA A 97 8.01 -3.60 5.87
N GLU A 98 8.20 -3.11 7.11
CA GLU A 98 7.27 -2.15 7.73
C GLU A 98 7.10 -0.87 6.90
N ALA A 99 8.20 -0.33 6.36
CA ALA A 99 8.14 0.86 5.52
C ALA A 99 7.50 0.56 4.16
N LEU A 100 7.78 -0.61 3.61
CA LEU A 100 7.19 -1.07 2.34
C LEU A 100 5.67 -1.28 2.48
N ASP A 101 5.23 -1.86 3.60
CA ASP A 101 3.81 -2.06 3.91
C ASP A 101 3.12 -0.70 4.06
N LEU A 102 3.73 0.26 4.78
CA LEU A 102 3.21 1.61 4.91
C LEU A 102 3.07 2.34 3.56
N GLU A 103 4.08 2.22 2.69
CA GLU A 103 4.07 2.83 1.35
C GLU A 103 2.99 2.20 0.47
N THR A 104 2.90 0.86 0.48
CA THR A 104 1.91 0.12 -0.29
C THR A 104 0.48 0.50 0.11
N GLU A 105 0.23 0.70 1.40
CA GLU A 105 -1.09 1.03 1.94
C GLU A 105 -1.48 2.50 1.72
N LEU A 106 -0.54 3.35 1.28
CA LEU A 106 -0.79 4.73 0.88
C LEU A 106 -0.93 4.91 -0.65
N ASP A 107 -0.26 4.08 -1.45
CA ASP A 107 -0.22 4.20 -2.92
C ASP A 107 -1.09 3.18 -3.68
N ALA A 108 -1.84 2.31 -2.97
CA ALA A 108 -2.73 1.30 -3.56
C ALA A 108 -4.05 1.84 -4.14
#